data_AF-A0A3B1D353-F1
#
_entry.id   AF-A0A3B1D353-F1
#
_cell.length_a   1.000
_cell.length_b   1.000
_cell.length_c   1.000
_cell.angle_alpha   90.00
_cell.angle_beta   90.00
_cell.angle_gamma   90.00
#
_symmetry.space_group_name_H-M   'P 1'
#
loop_
_entity.id
_entity.type
_entity.pdbx_description
1 polymer ?
#
loop_
_entity_poly.entity_id
_entity_poly.type
_entity_poly.pdbx_seq_one_letter_code
_entity_poly.pdbx_strand_id
1 'polypeptide(L)'
;MVFGNYLMELVLRGHRIYCSNRARREGCGKTFSIMLYTLFKKYIITTDLLWLYLKNISEGFNSLKAFDSLQSIFQTSTAYRLIKTIILNIPTLRTLLLNKHPPPKSFKTSNPLIDTILHLQSAFAHHSDPIYCLS
;
A
#
# COMPACT_ATOMS: atom_id res chain seq x y z
N MET A 1 -17.17 -0.62 -12.63
CA MET A 1 -17.16 -0.24 -11.21
C MET A 1 -17.34 -1.51 -10.40
N VAL A 2 -16.29 -1.99 -9.73
CA VAL A 2 -16.41 -3.07 -8.75
C VAL A 2 -16.09 -2.44 -7.41
N PHE A 3 -17.13 -2.10 -6.66
CA PHE A 3 -17.00 -1.79 -5.24
C PHE A 3 -16.74 -3.12 -4.53
N GLY A 4 -15.49 -3.33 -4.10
CA GLY A 4 -15.11 -4.52 -3.36
C GLY A 4 -15.74 -4.50 -1.97
N ASN A 5 -16.62 -5.46 -1.71
CA ASN A 5 -17.28 -5.68 -0.44
C ASN A 5 -16.25 -5.92 0.67
N TYR A 6 -16.00 -4.93 1.53
CA TYR A 6 -15.31 -5.14 2.81
C TYR A 6 -16.28 -5.70 3.86
N LEU A 7 -16.93 -6.82 3.56
CA LEU A 7 -17.74 -7.60 4.50
C LEU A 7 -16.84 -8.67 5.12
N MET A 8 -16.36 -8.46 6.36
CA MET A 8 -15.72 -9.43 7.28
C MET A 8 -15.12 -10.71 6.67
N GLU A 9 -14.33 -10.61 5.61
CA GLU A 9 -13.51 -11.71 5.14
C GLU A 9 -12.33 -11.88 6.10
N LEU A 10 -11.97 -13.13 6.40
CA LEU A 10 -10.77 -13.45 7.14
C LEU A 10 -9.57 -12.85 6.41
N VAL A 11 -9.06 -11.71 6.88
CA VAL A 11 -7.88 -11.06 6.28
C VAL A 11 -6.68 -11.96 6.50
N LEU A 12 -6.28 -12.71 5.46
CA LEU A 12 -5.06 -13.50 5.47
C LEU A 12 -3.87 -12.55 5.48
N ARG A 13 -3.15 -12.50 6.61
CA ARG A 13 -2.00 -11.59 6.78
C ARG A 13 -0.67 -12.22 6.37
N GLY A 14 -0.67 -13.54 6.19
CA GLY A 14 0.51 -14.35 5.98
C GLY A 14 0.41 -15.69 6.70
N HIS A 15 1.53 -16.38 6.78
CA HIS A 15 1.61 -17.74 7.30
C HIS A 15 2.56 -17.81 8.49
N ARG A 16 2.17 -18.61 9.49
CA ARG A 16 3.09 -19.07 10.55
C ARG A 16 3.61 -20.44 10.17
N ILE A 17 4.92 -20.55 10.04
CA ILE A 17 5.62 -21.80 9.79
C ILE A 17 6.17 -22.29 11.12
N TYR A 18 5.74 -23.48 11.52
CA TYR A 18 6.21 -24.16 12.72
C TYR A 18 7.27 -25.19 12.32
N CYS A 19 8.51 -25.05 12.78
CA CYS A 19 9.57 -26.05 12.52
C CYS A 19 9.22 -27.41 13.15
N SER A 20 8.55 -27.40 14.30
CA SER A 20 7.85 -28.55 14.84
C SER A 20 6.53 -28.06 15.45
N ASN A 21 5.41 -28.50 14.88
CA ASN A 21 4.08 -28.14 15.37
C ASN A 21 3.78 -28.99 16.61
N ARG A 22 4.29 -28.52 17.75
CA ARG A 22 4.57 -29.26 19.00
C ARG A 22 3.63 -30.44 19.32
N ALA A 23 3.90 -31.56 18.66
CA ALA A 23 3.62 -32.94 19.09
C ALA A 23 4.93 -33.63 19.56
N ARG A 24 5.88 -32.85 20.09
CA ARG A 24 7.10 -33.29 20.81
C ARG A 24 8.11 -34.17 20.02
N ARG A 25 8.42 -33.85 18.76
CA ARG A 25 9.47 -34.55 17.99
C ARG A 25 10.50 -33.61 17.37
N GLU A 26 11.64 -34.19 16.99
CA GLU A 26 12.88 -33.51 16.62
C GLU A 26 12.70 -32.45 15.53
N GLY A 27 13.28 -31.28 15.79
CA GLY A 27 13.16 -30.05 15.04
C GLY A 27 13.58 -28.89 15.96
N CYS A 28 14.05 -27.77 15.42
CA CYS A 28 14.61 -26.69 16.25
C CYS A 28 13.59 -25.92 17.11
N GLY A 29 12.30 -26.27 17.05
CA GLY A 29 11.23 -25.65 17.82
C GLY A 29 10.92 -24.20 17.45
N LYS A 30 11.58 -23.64 16.43
CA LYS A 30 11.38 -22.25 15.98
C LYS A 30 10.06 -22.12 15.23
N THR A 31 9.41 -20.97 15.43
CA THR A 31 8.24 -20.55 14.65
C THR A 31 8.62 -19.29 13.90
N PHE A 32 8.40 -19.28 12.59
CA PHE A 32 8.66 -18.12 11.73
C PHE A 32 7.34 -17.61 11.18
N SER A 33 7.21 -16.29 11.06
CA SER A 33 6.04 -15.67 10.44
C SER A 33 6.46 -15.06 9.11
N ILE A 34 5.81 -15.48 8.04
CA ILE A 34 5.94 -14.88 6.70
C ILE A 34 4.71 -14.01 6.50
N MET A 35 4.90 -12.74 6.17
CA MET A 35 3.83 -11.80 5.84
C MET A 35 3.62 -11.77 4.32
N LEU A 36 2.38 -11.60 3.86
CA LEU A 36 2.14 -11.39 2.43
C LEU A 36 2.80 -10.09 1.98
N TYR A 37 3.42 -10.11 0.79
CA TYR A 37 4.07 -8.92 0.22
C TYR A 37 3.07 -7.79 -0.04
N THR A 38 1.79 -8.12 -0.22
CA THR A 38 0.69 -7.17 -0.41
C THR A 38 0.39 -6.37 0.85
N LEU A 39 0.97 -6.69 2.01
CA LEU A 39 0.69 -6.02 3.27
C LEU A 39 1.85 -5.17 3.75
N PHE A 40 1.56 -3.91 4.05
CA PHE A 40 2.49 -3.02 4.72
C PHE A 40 2.63 -3.40 6.19
N LYS A 41 3.74 -4.06 6.55
CA LYS A 41 4.03 -4.64 7.87
C LYS A 41 3.70 -3.77 9.08
N LYS A 42 3.89 -2.46 8.99
CA LYS A 42 3.64 -1.52 10.11
C LYS A 42 2.16 -1.18 10.30
N TYR A 43 1.36 -1.25 9.24
CA TYR A 43 -0.02 -0.78 9.24
C TYR A 43 -1.04 -1.89 8.99
N ILE A 44 -0.59 -3.05 8.49
CA ILE A 44 -1.46 -4.17 8.06
C ILE A 44 -2.50 -3.65 7.04
N ILE A 45 -2.06 -2.73 6.19
CA ILE A 45 -2.84 -2.18 5.09
C ILE A 45 -2.34 -2.84 3.83
N THR A 46 -3.26 -3.23 2.98
CA THR A 46 -2.98 -3.86 1.71
C THR A 46 -2.55 -2.81 0.67
N THR A 47 -1.77 -3.23 -0.33
CA THR A 47 -1.26 -2.36 -1.40
C THR A 47 -2.38 -1.74 -2.24
N ASP A 48 -3.48 -2.47 -2.46
CA ASP A 48 -4.69 -1.98 -3.13
C ASP A 48 -5.42 -0.88 -2.35
N LEU A 49 -5.58 -1.01 -1.03
CA LEU A 49 -6.16 0.03 -0.19
C LEU A 49 -5.29 1.28 -0.19
N LEU A 50 -3.96 1.10 -0.10
CA LEU A 50 -3.03 2.21 -0.17
C LEU A 50 -3.10 2.89 -1.55
N TRP A 51 -3.26 2.12 -2.62
CA TRP A 51 -3.41 2.68 -3.96
C TRP A 51 -4.71 3.47 -4.12
N LEU A 52 -5.84 2.91 -3.67
CA LEU A 52 -7.13 3.59 -3.73
C LEU A 52 -7.09 4.89 -2.90
N TYR A 53 -6.45 4.84 -1.74
CA TYR A 53 -6.20 6.02 -0.91
C TYR A 53 -5.44 7.13 -1.67
N LEU A 54 -4.33 6.78 -2.30
CA LEU A 54 -3.52 7.72 -3.09
C LEU A 54 -4.27 8.25 -4.31
N LYS A 55 -5.04 7.39 -4.98
CA LYS A 55 -5.88 7.79 -6.11
C LYS A 55 -6.90 8.84 -5.69
N ASN A 56 -7.61 8.64 -4.57
CA ASN A 56 -8.56 9.61 -4.05
C ASN A 56 -7.88 10.96 -3.74
N ILE A 57 -6.65 10.95 -3.22
CA ILE A 57 -5.88 12.19 -3.02
C ILE A 57 -5.60 12.89 -4.36
N SER A 58 -5.24 12.15 -5.42
CA SER A 58 -5.02 12.73 -6.76
C SER A 58 -6.29 13.33 -7.39
N GLU A 59 -7.46 12.84 -6.99
CA GLU A 59 -8.77 13.36 -7.42
C GLU A 59 -9.19 14.62 -6.65
N GLY A 60 -8.36 15.12 -5.73
CA GLY A 60 -8.58 16.37 -4.99
C GLY A 60 -9.19 16.19 -3.61
N PHE A 61 -9.39 14.95 -3.15
CA PHE A 61 -9.81 14.70 -1.77
C PHE A 61 -8.68 15.04 -0.80
N ASN A 62 -9.03 15.67 0.32
CA ASN A 62 -8.09 15.82 1.42
C ASN A 62 -7.79 14.45 2.06
N SER A 63 -6.66 14.35 2.76
CA SER A 63 -6.14 13.09 3.33
C SER A 63 -7.14 12.33 4.21
N LEU A 64 -8.00 13.01 4.98
CA LEU A 64 -9.02 12.34 5.79
C LEU A 64 -10.18 11.84 4.93
N LYS A 65 -10.77 12.71 4.10
CA LYS A 65 -11.89 12.33 3.22
C LYS A 65 -11.51 11.20 2.27
N ALA A 66 -10.29 11.24 1.73
CA ALA A 66 -9.74 10.19 0.89
C ALA A 66 -9.66 8.85 1.63
N PHE A 67 -9.36 8.85 2.94
CA PHE A 67 -9.28 7.65 3.75
C PHE A 67 -10.67 7.16 4.20
N ASP A 68 -11.55 8.07 4.61
CA ASP A 68 -12.91 7.74 5.05
C ASP A 68 -13.73 7.13 3.91
N SER A 69 -13.51 7.58 2.66
CA SER A 69 -14.15 7.02 1.46
C SER A 69 -13.81 5.54 1.20
N LEU A 70 -12.76 5.01 1.82
CA LEU A 70 -12.37 3.60 1.73
C LEU A 70 -13.28 2.69 2.59
N GLN A 71 -14.15 3.28 3.43
CA GLN A 71 -15.00 2.55 4.38
C GLN A 71 -14.20 1.56 5.25
N SER A 72 -12.97 1.94 5.59
CA SER A 72 -12.04 1.05 6.28
C SER A 72 -12.34 0.96 7.79
N ILE A 73 -11.96 -0.16 8.41
CA ILE A 73 -12.05 -0.36 9.87
C ILE A 73 -10.95 0.36 10.67
N PHE A 74 -10.05 1.09 9.99
CA PHE A 74 -8.90 1.72 10.62
C PHE A 74 -9.27 3.07 11.23
N GLN A 75 -8.58 3.41 12.32
CA GLN A 75 -8.71 4.74 12.93
C GLN A 75 -8.18 5.82 11.99
N THR A 76 -8.75 7.02 12.06
CA THR A 76 -8.30 8.22 11.33
C THR A 76 -6.84 8.57 11.57
N SER A 77 -6.29 8.26 12.75
CA SER A 77 -4.86 8.39 13.06
C SER A 77 -3.96 7.61 12.09
N THR A 78 -4.48 6.54 11.49
CA THR A 78 -3.81 5.74 10.46
C THR A 78 -3.61 6.53 9.18
N ALA A 79 -4.63 7.27 8.72
CA ALA A 79 -4.54 8.13 7.54
C ALA A 79 -3.39 9.14 7.65
N TYR A 80 -3.28 9.80 8.81
CA TYR A 80 -2.20 10.75 9.09
C TYR A 80 -0.82 10.10 9.12
N ARG A 81 -0.71 8.90 9.70
CA ARG A 81 0.57 8.16 9.72
C ARG A 81 0.98 7.70 8.34
N LEU A 82 0.03 7.25 7.51
CA LEU A 82 0.29 6.85 6.13
C LEU A 82 0.76 8.03 5.31
N ILE A 83 0.00 9.13 5.28
CA ILE A 83 0.35 10.29 4.46
C ILE A 83 1.69 10.87 4.86
N LYS A 84 1.98 10.96 6.17
CA LYS A 84 3.29 11.39 6.68
C LYS A 84 4.40 10.46 6.20
N THR A 85 4.19 9.14 6.29
CA THR A 85 5.18 8.16 5.85
C THR A 85 5.44 8.27 4.35
N ILE A 86 4.39 8.43 3.54
CA ILE A 86 4.52 8.57 2.09
C ILE A 86 5.29 9.84 1.76
N ILE A 87 4.91 10.99 2.33
CA ILE A 87 5.59 12.26 2.11
C ILE A 87 7.09 12.16 2.41
N LEU A 88 7.46 11.54 3.54
CA LEU A 88 8.85 11.34 3.92
C LEU A 88 9.63 10.43 2.96
N ASN A 89 8.93 9.57 2.21
CA ASN A 89 9.53 8.62 1.26
C ASN A 89 9.38 9.04 -0.21
N ILE A 90 8.79 10.21 -0.52
CA ILE A 90 8.64 10.71 -1.91
C ILE A 90 9.97 10.69 -2.68
N PRO A 91 11.12 11.17 -2.15
CA PRO A 91 12.37 11.14 -2.91
C PRO A 91 12.81 9.73 -3.32
N THR A 92 12.67 8.77 -2.40
CA THR A 92 12.95 7.35 -2.66
C THR A 92 12.01 6.79 -3.72
N LEU A 93 10.71 7.06 -3.59
CA LEU A 93 9.69 6.60 -4.56
C LEU A 93 9.94 7.19 -5.95
N ARG A 94 10.25 8.48 -6.05
CA ARG A 94 10.56 9.13 -7.33
C ARG A 94 11.80 8.53 -7.98
N THR A 95 12.84 8.24 -7.21
CA THR A 95 14.06 7.59 -7.72
C THR A 95 13.75 6.19 -8.28
N LEU A 96 12.99 5.39 -7.52
CA LEU A 96 12.56 4.06 -7.98
C LEU A 96 11.70 4.14 -9.25
N LEU A 97 10.79 5.12 -9.32
CA LEU A 97 9.93 5.32 -10.48
C LEU A 97 10.72 5.75 -11.71
N LEU A 98 11.63 6.70 -11.58
CA LEU A 98 12.48 7.16 -12.68
C LEU A 98 13.36 6.05 -13.24
N ASN A 99 13.80 5.11 -12.41
CA ASN A 99 14.57 3.94 -12.84
C ASN A 99 13.72 2.94 -13.66
N LYS A 100 12.40 2.90 -13.47
CA LYS A 100 11.49 1.98 -14.17
C LYS A 100 10.82 2.63 -15.39
N HIS A 101 10.37 3.87 -15.26
CA HIS A 101 9.61 4.58 -16.27
C HIS A 101 9.97 6.07 -16.31
N PRO A 102 10.06 6.68 -17.52
CA PRO A 102 10.26 8.11 -17.62
C PRO A 102 9.09 8.86 -16.98
N PRO A 103 9.34 10.06 -16.45
CA PRO A 103 8.29 10.88 -15.89
C PRO A 103 7.29 11.31 -16.98
N PRO A 104 5.98 11.39 -16.69
CA PRO A 104 5.02 11.99 -17.60
C PRO A 104 5.38 13.46 -17.87
N LYS A 105 5.16 13.90 -19.11
CA LYS A 105 5.55 15.25 -19.60
C LYS A 105 4.80 16.41 -18.93
N SER A 106 3.78 16.12 -18.12
CA SER A 106 2.78 17.08 -17.64
C SER A 106 2.80 17.26 -16.11
N PHE A 107 3.96 17.29 -15.47
CA PHE A 107 4.03 17.76 -14.08
C PHE A 107 3.78 19.28 -14.06
N LYS A 108 2.55 19.65 -13.77
CA LYS A 108 2.13 21.05 -13.63
C LYS A 108 1.60 21.36 -12.22
N THR A 109 1.74 20.44 -11.27
CA THR A 109 1.24 20.67 -9.91
C THR A 109 2.36 21.16 -9.00
N SER A 110 2.06 22.10 -8.11
CA SER A 110 3.01 22.55 -7.07
C SER A 110 3.22 21.51 -5.96
N ASN A 111 2.55 20.34 -6.04
CA ASN A 111 2.52 19.35 -4.97
C ASN A 111 3.29 18.08 -5.39
N PRO A 112 4.47 17.81 -4.78
CA PRO A 112 5.31 16.68 -5.17
C PRO A 112 4.65 15.31 -4.91
N LEU A 113 3.70 15.24 -3.98
CA LEU A 113 2.92 14.03 -3.74
C LEU A 113 2.04 13.72 -4.94
N ILE A 114 1.30 14.72 -5.44
CA ILE A 114 0.39 14.57 -6.57
C ILE A 114 1.16 14.19 -7.83
N ASP A 115 2.27 14.87 -8.12
CA ASP A 115 3.14 14.51 -9.24
C ASP A 115 3.63 13.06 -9.15
N THR A 116 3.99 12.60 -7.95
CA THR A 116 4.43 11.21 -7.75
C THR A 116 3.29 10.22 -7.98
N ILE A 117 2.06 10.53 -7.56
CA ILE A 117 0.88 9.70 -7.82
C ILE A 117 0.56 9.67 -9.32
N LEU A 118 0.63 10.80 -10.02
CA LEU A 118 0.42 10.87 -11.47
C LEU A 118 1.49 10.07 -12.23
N HIS A 119 2.75 10.11 -11.79
CA HIS A 119 3.80 9.28 -12.35
C HIS A 119 3.48 7.80 -12.17
N LEU A 120 3.05 7.38 -10.97
CA LEU A 120 2.59 6.01 -10.71
C LEU A 120 1.44 5.59 -11.64
N GLN A 121 0.42 6.45 -11.79
CA GLN A 121 -0.73 6.19 -12.68
C GLN A 121 -0.28 6.00 -14.14
N SER A 122 0.64 6.86 -14.61
CA SER A 122 1.15 6.78 -15.98
C SER A 122 2.07 5.57 -16.21
N ALA A 123 2.92 5.24 -15.24
CA ALA A 123 3.88 4.15 -15.31
C ALA A 123 3.20 2.78 -15.34
N PHE A 124 2.08 2.63 -14.62
CA PHE A 124 1.39 1.37 -14.41
C PHE A 124 -0.09 1.44 -14.81
N ALA A 125 -0.41 2.14 -15.91
CA ALA A 125 -1.79 2.37 -16.36
C ALA A 125 -2.62 1.09 -16.58
N HIS A 126 -1.97 -0.06 -16.82
CA HIS A 126 -2.61 -1.35 -17.05
C HIS A 126 -2.72 -2.22 -15.79
N HIS A 127 -2.23 -1.75 -14.63
CA HIS A 127 -2.27 -2.51 -13.38
C HIS A 127 -3.34 -1.96 -12.43
N SER A 128 -4.08 -2.87 -11.81
CA SER A 128 -5.06 -2.53 -10.77
C SER A 128 -4.41 -2.07 -9.46
N ASP A 129 -3.15 -2.46 -9.23
CA ASP A 129 -2.34 -2.08 -8.05
C ASP A 129 -0.90 -1.74 -8.45
N PRO A 130 -0.62 -0.47 -8.80
CA PRO A 130 0.71 0.02 -9.11
C PRO A 130 1.72 -0.08 -7.96
N ILE A 131 1.26 -0.10 -6.71
CA ILE A 131 2.16 -0.14 -5.55
C ILE A 131 2.82 -1.52 -5.46
N TYR A 132 2.08 -2.58 -5.79
CA TYR A 132 2.63 -3.92 -5.89
C TYR A 132 3.78 -4.02 -6.91
N CYS A 133 3.72 -3.29 -8.03
CA CYS A 133 4.76 -3.35 -9.07
C CYS A 133 6.10 -2.67 -8.68
N LEU A 134 6.14 -1.99 -7.53
CA LEU A 134 7.34 -1.35 -6.98
C LEU A 134 8.13 -2.24 -6.01
N SER A 135 7.48 -3.23 -5.38
CA SER A 135 8.13 -4.24 -4.54
C SER A 135 8.95 -5.24 -5.34
#